data_AF-R6BP45-F1
#
_entry.id   AF-R6BP45-F1
#
_cell.length_a   1.000
_cell.length_b   1.000
_cell.length_c   1.000
_cell.angle_alpha   90.00
_cell.angle_beta   90.00
_cell.angle_gamma   90.00
#
_symmetry.space_group_name_H-M   'P 1'
#
loop_
_entity.id
_entity.type
_entity.pdbx_description
1 polymer ?
#
loop_
_entity_poly.entity_id
_entity_poly.type
_entity_poly.pdbx_seq_one_letter_code
_entity_poly.pdbx_strand_id
1 'polypeptide(L)'
;MTAEELNLKDGEYTAEVTMEGGSGRATIDSPTDVSVKDGKVTAEIKWSSSHYDYMLVDGEKFLPVNTEGNSVFEVPVAEFDKPMTVMADTTAMSVPHEIEYTLTFASDTVTASGSGSGMSGSVNIALWIAVAVAVFIPAVTRMRRKEKK
;
A
#
# COMPACT_ATOMS: atom_id res chain seq x y z
N MET A 1 2.88 3.90 14.56
CA MET A 1 2.64 5.35 14.46
C MET A 1 1.78 5.62 13.23
N THR A 2 0.75 6.45 13.28
CA THR A 2 -0.06 6.79 12.09
C THR A 2 0.41 8.08 11.42
N ALA A 3 0.00 8.33 10.18
CA ALA A 3 0.25 9.63 9.53
C ALA A 3 -0.30 10.81 10.33
N GLU A 4 -1.44 10.62 11.02
CA GLU A 4 -2.03 11.63 11.89
C GLU A 4 -1.13 11.90 13.11
N GLU A 5 -0.55 10.87 13.73
CA GLU A 5 0.39 11.00 14.84
C GLU A 5 1.68 11.71 14.40
N LEU A 6 2.13 11.46 13.17
CA LEU A 6 3.28 12.12 12.55
C LEU A 6 2.97 13.53 12.03
N ASN A 7 1.72 14.00 12.13
CA ASN A 7 1.25 15.26 11.55
C ASN A 7 1.59 15.41 10.05
N LEU A 8 1.59 14.30 9.32
CA LEU A 8 1.75 14.32 7.87
C LEU A 8 0.50 14.96 7.26
N LYS A 9 0.73 15.87 6.31
CA LYS A 9 -0.35 16.48 5.54
C LYS A 9 -0.60 15.64 4.29
N ASP A 10 -1.74 15.86 3.67
CA ASP A 10 -2.01 15.25 2.37
C ASP A 10 -0.92 15.64 1.36
N GLY A 11 -0.31 14.64 0.73
CA GLY A 11 0.85 14.82 -0.14
C GLY A 11 1.60 13.52 -0.38
N GLU A 12 2.66 13.64 -1.19
CA GLU A 12 3.53 12.53 -1.57
C GLU A 12 4.83 12.55 -0.74
N TYR A 13 5.24 11.36 -0.32
CA TYR A 13 6.38 11.12 0.54
C TYR A 13 7.17 9.89 0.05
N THR A 14 8.41 9.77 0.47
CA THR A 14 9.19 8.54 0.37
C THR A 14 9.50 8.03 1.77
N ALA A 15 9.41 6.71 1.97
CA ALA A 15 9.78 6.06 3.22
C ALA A 15 10.64 4.83 2.94
N GLU A 16 11.60 4.55 3.82
CA GLU A 16 12.28 3.26 3.80
C GLU A 16 11.33 2.17 4.28
N VAL A 17 11.28 1.09 3.49
CA VAL A 17 10.55 -0.12 3.80
C VAL A 17 11.54 -1.27 3.96
N THR A 18 11.35 -2.06 5.00
CA THR A 18 12.07 -3.32 5.19
C THR A 18 11.09 -4.48 5.01
N MET A 19 11.56 -5.52 4.33
CA MET A 19 10.81 -6.76 4.14
C MET A 19 11.54 -7.91 4.79
N GLU A 20 10.84 -8.63 5.64
CA GLU A 20 11.27 -9.88 6.24
C GLU A 20 10.33 -11.02 5.84
N GLY A 21 10.78 -12.26 5.95
CA GLY A 21 9.97 -13.44 5.62
C GLY A 21 10.22 -14.02 4.22
N GLY A 22 9.33 -14.93 3.83
CA GLY A 22 9.51 -15.81 2.68
C GLY A 22 10.83 -16.59 2.67
N SER A 23 11.36 -16.84 1.48
CA SER A 23 12.62 -17.59 1.30
C SER A 23 13.87 -16.69 1.26
N GLY A 24 13.75 -15.39 1.53
CA GLY A 24 14.82 -14.40 1.40
C GLY A 24 15.33 -14.14 -0.03
N ARG A 25 14.63 -14.65 -1.06
CA ARG A 25 15.00 -14.49 -2.48
C ARG A 25 14.34 -13.27 -3.13
N ALA A 26 13.20 -12.88 -2.60
CA ALA A 26 12.47 -11.72 -3.06
C ALA A 26 12.94 -10.49 -2.28
N THR A 27 12.93 -9.35 -2.95
CA THR A 27 13.19 -8.05 -2.35
C THR A 27 12.18 -7.05 -2.90
N ILE A 28 11.98 -5.97 -2.17
CA ILE A 28 11.20 -4.81 -2.61
C ILE A 28 12.12 -3.61 -2.76
N ASP A 29 11.78 -2.71 -3.67
CA ASP A 29 12.51 -1.45 -3.83
C ASP A 29 12.31 -0.59 -2.57
N SER A 30 13.41 -0.03 -2.07
CA SER A 30 13.45 0.84 -0.89
C SER A 30 14.48 1.94 -1.12
N PRO A 31 14.17 3.22 -0.82
CA PRO A 31 12.89 3.72 -0.32
C PRO A 31 11.73 3.59 -1.33
N THR A 32 10.49 3.51 -0.81
CA THR A 32 9.23 3.40 -1.56
C THR A 32 8.45 4.69 -1.51
N ASP A 33 7.63 4.95 -2.54
CA ASP A 33 6.70 6.06 -2.59
C ASP A 33 5.48 5.81 -1.69
N VAL A 34 5.08 6.86 -0.97
CA VAL A 34 4.00 6.86 0.03
C VAL A 34 3.12 8.09 -0.18
N SER A 35 1.85 7.88 -0.47
CA SER A 35 0.84 8.94 -0.58
C SER A 35 0.01 9.03 0.69
N VAL A 36 -0.14 10.23 1.23
CA VAL A 36 -1.04 10.54 2.34
C VAL A 36 -2.23 11.32 1.81
N LYS A 37 -3.44 10.84 2.11
CA LYS A 37 -4.68 11.51 1.70
C LYS A 37 -5.80 11.26 2.70
N ASP A 38 -6.43 12.32 3.20
CA ASP A 38 -7.51 12.26 4.19
C ASP A 38 -7.11 11.42 5.43
N GLY A 39 -5.85 11.52 5.86
CA GLY A 39 -5.28 10.73 6.96
C GLY A 39 -4.98 9.25 6.64
N LYS A 40 -5.26 8.81 5.41
CA LYS A 40 -4.94 7.45 4.93
C LYS A 40 -3.60 7.43 4.22
N VAL A 41 -2.81 6.40 4.49
CA VAL A 41 -1.49 6.21 3.91
C VAL A 41 -1.55 5.04 2.93
N THR A 42 -1.02 5.25 1.73
CA THR A 42 -0.89 4.22 0.70
C THR A 42 0.57 4.16 0.27
N ALA A 43 1.17 2.97 0.22
CA ALA A 43 2.54 2.77 -0.20
C ALA A 43 2.64 1.95 -1.50
N GLU A 44 3.60 2.31 -2.35
CA GLU A 44 3.87 1.64 -3.63
C GLU A 44 4.97 0.57 -3.49
N ILE A 45 4.56 -0.68 -3.29
CA ILE A 45 5.47 -1.81 -3.15
C ILE A 45 5.83 -2.38 -4.51
N LYS A 46 7.04 -2.06 -4.97
CA LYS A 46 7.63 -2.64 -6.17
C LYS A 46 8.51 -3.83 -5.82
N TRP A 47 8.15 -4.99 -6.35
CA TRP A 47 8.88 -6.24 -6.16
C TRP A 47 10.08 -6.35 -7.10
N SER A 48 11.00 -7.25 -6.77
CA SER A 48 12.13 -7.61 -7.65
C SER A 48 11.75 -8.52 -8.82
N SER A 49 10.50 -8.99 -8.90
CA SER A 49 9.98 -9.89 -9.93
C SER A 49 8.63 -9.42 -10.46
N SER A 50 8.34 -9.73 -11.71
CA SER A 50 7.04 -9.52 -12.37
C SER A 50 6.05 -10.67 -12.17
N HIS A 51 6.47 -11.73 -11.50
CA HIS A 51 5.70 -12.95 -11.31
C HIS A 51 4.94 -12.97 -9.98
N TYR A 52 4.56 -11.80 -9.48
CA TYR A 52 3.65 -11.67 -8.35
C TYR A 52 2.26 -11.31 -8.86
N ASP A 53 1.29 -12.16 -8.56
CA ASP A 53 -0.06 -12.12 -9.10
C ASP A 53 -1.00 -11.27 -8.24
N TYR A 54 -0.89 -11.40 -6.91
CA TYR A 54 -1.63 -10.59 -5.96
C TYR A 54 -0.94 -10.51 -4.59
N MET A 55 -1.31 -9.50 -3.82
CA MET A 55 -0.98 -9.37 -2.40
C MET A 55 -2.26 -9.40 -1.56
N LEU A 56 -2.21 -10.04 -0.40
CA LEU A 56 -3.23 -9.98 0.63
C LEU A 56 -2.68 -9.16 1.80
N VAL A 57 -3.36 -8.06 2.13
CA VAL A 57 -3.04 -7.21 3.29
C VAL A 57 -4.27 -7.17 4.17
N ASP A 58 -4.14 -7.62 5.42
CA ASP A 58 -5.27 -7.76 6.36
C ASP A 58 -6.49 -8.52 5.79
N GLY A 59 -6.24 -9.45 4.87
CA GLY A 59 -7.27 -10.25 4.19
C GLY A 59 -7.92 -9.57 2.98
N GLU A 60 -7.53 -8.34 2.65
CA GLU A 60 -7.95 -7.65 1.43
C GLU A 60 -6.96 -7.93 0.28
N LYS A 61 -7.50 -8.18 -0.92
CA LYS A 61 -6.73 -8.55 -2.11
C LYS A 61 -6.38 -7.34 -2.97
N PHE A 62 -5.08 -7.12 -3.15
CA PHE A 62 -4.48 -6.11 -3.98
C PHE A 62 -3.87 -6.74 -5.23
N LEU A 63 -4.16 -6.16 -6.39
CA LEU A 63 -3.61 -6.56 -7.68
C LEU A 63 -2.47 -5.61 -8.08
N PRO A 64 -1.53 -6.06 -8.91
CA PRO A 64 -0.49 -5.18 -9.37
C PRO A 64 -1.09 -4.06 -10.24
N VAL A 65 -0.66 -2.82 -10.00
CA VAL A 65 -1.11 -1.63 -10.76
C VAL A 65 -0.37 -1.48 -12.09
N ASN A 66 0.76 -2.18 -12.25
CA ASN A 66 1.58 -2.15 -13.45
C ASN A 66 1.32 -3.36 -14.36
N THR A 67 1.33 -3.14 -15.68
CA THR A 67 1.20 -4.16 -16.73
C THR A 67 2.53 -4.58 -17.37
N GLU A 68 3.63 -3.85 -17.12
CA GLU A 68 4.96 -4.07 -17.71
C GLU A 68 6.09 -3.93 -16.67
N GLY A 69 7.11 -4.79 -16.78
CA GLY A 69 8.21 -4.81 -15.82
C GLY A 69 7.84 -5.54 -14.53
N ASN A 70 8.47 -5.16 -13.41
CA ASN A 70 8.26 -5.82 -12.12
C ASN A 70 6.87 -5.51 -11.54
N SER A 71 6.36 -6.42 -10.71
CA SER A 71 5.04 -6.26 -10.08
C SER A 71 5.10 -5.12 -9.07
N VAL A 72 4.19 -4.16 -9.24
CA VAL A 72 4.03 -2.98 -8.36
C VAL A 72 2.65 -3.03 -7.74
N PHE A 73 2.55 -2.90 -6.42
CA PHE A 73 1.29 -2.94 -5.68
C PHE A 73 1.11 -1.67 -4.86
N GLU A 74 -0.10 -1.13 -4.85
CA GLU A 74 -0.49 -0.08 -3.92
C GLU A 74 -1.19 -0.71 -2.73
N VAL A 75 -0.62 -0.57 -1.52
CA VAL A 75 -1.17 -1.17 -0.30
C VAL A 75 -1.38 -0.11 0.78
N PRO A 76 -2.47 -0.18 1.56
CA PRO A 76 -2.69 0.73 2.67
C PRO A 76 -1.70 0.43 3.81
N VAL A 77 -1.10 1.48 4.37
CA VAL A 77 -0.23 1.37 5.55
C VAL A 77 -1.01 1.83 6.76
N ALA A 78 -1.36 0.89 7.64
CA ALA A 78 -2.08 1.21 8.87
C ALA A 78 -1.19 1.96 9.88
N GLU A 79 0.06 1.50 10.03
CA GLU A 79 1.01 2.05 11.00
C GLU A 79 2.46 1.96 10.50
N PHE A 80 3.20 3.05 10.70
CA PHE A 80 4.65 3.11 10.63
C PHE A 80 5.30 2.53 11.89
N ASP A 81 6.53 2.04 11.74
CA ASP A 81 7.40 1.36 12.72
C ASP A 81 6.80 0.10 13.35
N LYS A 82 5.73 -0.43 12.75
CA LYS A 82 5.15 -1.71 13.14
C LYS A 82 5.26 -2.70 11.99
N PRO A 83 5.60 -3.97 12.31
CA PRO A 83 5.55 -5.04 11.34
C PRO A 83 4.10 -5.27 10.92
N MET A 84 3.85 -5.21 9.62
CA MET A 84 2.58 -5.60 8.99
C MET A 84 2.76 -6.87 8.19
N THR A 85 1.91 -7.86 8.44
CA THR A 85 1.95 -9.14 7.74
C THR A 85 1.19 -9.04 6.43
N VAL A 86 1.83 -9.45 5.34
CA VAL A 86 1.25 -9.49 3.99
C VAL A 86 1.49 -10.88 3.39
N MET A 87 0.56 -11.40 2.61
CA MET A 87 0.77 -12.62 1.84
C MET A 87 0.87 -12.28 0.36
N ALA A 88 1.97 -12.62 -0.30
CA ALA A 88 2.12 -12.40 -1.72
C ALA A 88 2.08 -13.74 -2.46
N ASP A 89 1.24 -13.84 -3.49
CA ASP A 89 1.17 -15.02 -4.35
C ASP A 89 2.13 -14.87 -5.53
N THR A 90 2.90 -15.92 -5.79
CA THR A 90 3.78 -15.99 -6.94
C THR A 90 3.58 -17.28 -7.73
N THR A 91 3.39 -17.13 -9.03
CA THR A 91 3.32 -18.23 -10.01
C THR A 91 4.66 -18.51 -10.70
N ALA A 92 5.75 -17.84 -10.29
CA ALA A 92 7.08 -17.95 -10.92
C ALA A 92 7.62 -19.39 -11.02
N MET A 93 7.14 -20.30 -10.16
CA MET A 93 7.55 -21.70 -10.10
C MET A 93 6.54 -22.69 -10.69
N SER A 94 5.64 -22.22 -11.57
CA SER A 94 4.57 -23.01 -12.21
C SER A 94 3.48 -23.55 -11.26
N VAL A 95 3.62 -23.31 -9.96
CA VAL A 95 2.63 -23.58 -8.92
C VAL A 95 2.40 -22.27 -8.16
N PRO A 96 1.15 -21.87 -7.90
CA PRO A 96 0.87 -20.74 -7.03
C PRO A 96 1.41 -20.99 -5.62
N HIS A 97 2.18 -20.03 -5.11
CA HIS A 97 2.73 -20.05 -3.77
C HIS A 97 2.38 -18.76 -3.06
N GLU A 98 1.48 -18.85 -2.09
CA GLU A 98 1.26 -17.79 -1.12
C GLU A 98 2.37 -17.80 -0.09
N ILE A 99 3.16 -16.73 -0.08
CA ILE A 99 4.28 -16.56 0.82
C ILE A 99 3.96 -15.42 1.78
N GLU A 100 4.09 -15.69 3.07
CA GLU A 100 3.96 -14.68 4.13
C GLU A 100 5.24 -13.84 4.23
N TYR A 101 5.06 -12.53 4.21
CA TYR A 101 6.09 -11.52 4.41
C TYR A 101 5.65 -10.54 5.49
N THR A 102 6.63 -9.91 6.11
CA THR A 102 6.43 -8.85 7.09
C THR A 102 7.07 -7.58 6.55
N LEU A 103 6.27 -6.55 6.33
CA LEU A 103 6.73 -5.23 5.91
C LEU A 103 6.80 -4.30 7.12
N THR A 104 7.86 -3.49 7.22
CA THR A 104 7.95 -2.45 8.24
C THR A 104 8.36 -1.14 7.57
N PHE A 105 7.57 -0.10 7.75
CA PHE A 105 7.84 1.23 7.20
C PHE A 105 8.45 2.12 8.28
N ALA A 106 9.63 2.66 8.05
CA ALA A 106 10.32 3.48 9.04
C ALA A 106 9.81 4.93 9.01
N SER A 107 9.15 5.40 10.07
CA SER A 107 8.62 6.77 10.12
C SER A 107 9.72 7.83 10.05
N ASP A 108 10.88 7.51 10.62
CA ASP A 108 12.02 8.43 10.73
C ASP A 108 12.63 8.81 9.37
N THR A 109 12.32 8.01 8.35
CA THR A 109 12.82 8.18 6.98
C THR A 109 11.80 8.85 6.06
N VAL A 110 10.60 9.14 6.57
CA VAL A 110 9.52 9.78 5.81
C VAL A 110 9.96 11.17 5.39
N THR A 111 10.10 11.36 4.08
CA THR A 111 10.57 12.60 3.48
C THR A 111 9.61 13.02 2.37
N ALA A 112 9.23 14.29 2.31
CA ALA A 112 8.29 14.74 1.29
C ALA A 112 8.93 14.63 -0.10
N SER A 113 8.26 13.93 -1.01
CA SER A 113 8.64 13.75 -2.41
C SER A 113 8.53 15.09 -3.14
N GLY A 114 9.55 15.94 -3.00
CA GLY A 114 9.55 17.29 -3.58
C GLY A 114 10.40 18.33 -2.85
N SER A 115 10.93 18.04 -1.65
CA SER A 115 11.87 18.95 -0.97
C SER A 115 13.33 18.59 -1.27
N GLY A 116 13.78 18.83 -2.51
CA GLY A 116 15.22 18.71 -2.84
C GLY A 116 15.54 18.57 -4.32
N SER A 117 15.77 19.70 -4.99
CA SER A 117 16.57 19.91 -6.21
C SER A 117 17.35 18.68 -6.75
N GLY A 118 16.86 18.04 -7.82
CA GLY A 118 17.60 16.97 -8.48
C GLY A 118 16.82 16.27 -9.58
N MET A 119 16.75 16.90 -10.76
CA MET A 119 16.35 16.25 -12.00
C MET A 119 17.30 15.08 -12.32
N SER A 120 16.88 13.82 -12.13
CA SER A 120 17.29 12.68 -12.96
C SER A 120 16.65 11.39 -12.46
N GLY A 121 15.71 10.84 -13.23
CA GLY A 121 15.14 9.52 -12.99
C GLY A 121 13.64 9.52 -13.20
N SER A 122 13.23 9.46 -14.47
CA SER A 122 11.92 9.00 -14.94
C SER A 122 10.76 9.18 -13.96
N VAL A 123 10.31 10.42 -13.77
CA VAL A 123 9.04 10.67 -13.10
C VAL A 123 7.94 10.16 -14.02
N ASN A 124 7.57 8.88 -13.87
CA ASN A 124 6.32 8.37 -14.36
C ASN A 124 5.24 8.99 -13.48
N ILE A 125 4.85 10.22 -13.83
CA ILE A 125 3.67 10.87 -13.27
C ILE A 125 2.46 10.08 -13.83
N ALA A 126 2.19 8.92 -13.26
CA ALA A 126 1.00 8.13 -13.53
C ALA A 126 -0.17 8.81 -12.81
N LEU A 127 -0.73 9.76 -13.56
CA LEU A 127 -1.97 10.45 -13.31
C LEU A 127 -3.14 9.45 -13.11
N TRP A 128 -3.88 9.62 -12.02
CA TRP A 128 -5.21 9.05 -11.68
C TRP A 128 -5.30 7.59 -11.23
N ILE A 129 -5.32 7.34 -9.91
CA ILE A 129 -6.21 6.31 -9.35
C ILE A 129 -7.05 6.92 -8.21
N ALA A 130 -8.25 7.33 -8.59
CA ALA A 130 -9.35 7.44 -7.65
C ALA A 130 -9.77 6.02 -7.23
N VAL A 131 -9.17 5.44 -6.20
CA VAL A 131 -9.77 4.27 -5.54
C VAL A 131 -10.93 4.79 -4.72
N ALA A 132 -12.13 4.56 -5.27
CA ALA A 132 -13.39 4.79 -4.61
C ALA A 132 -13.41 4.03 -3.28
N VAL A 133 -13.37 4.77 -2.16
CA VAL A 133 -13.68 4.22 -0.84
C VAL A 133 -15.12 3.72 -0.91
N ALA A 134 -15.28 2.40 -0.94
CA ALA A 134 -16.57 1.74 -0.89
C ALA A 134 -17.31 2.13 0.40
N VAL A 135 -18.31 3.00 0.21
CA VAL A 135 -19.58 3.11 0.94
C VAL A 135 -19.62 2.40 2.31
N PHE A 136 -19.19 3.10 3.36
CA PHE A 136 -19.61 2.77 4.73
C PHE A 136 -20.87 3.56 5.07
N ILE A 137 -22.04 3.07 4.64
CA ILE A 137 -23.33 3.56 5.15
C ILE A 137 -23.81 2.59 6.23
N PRO A 138 -23.71 2.91 7.53
CA PRO A 138 -24.48 2.20 8.54
C PRO A 138 -25.93 2.69 8.46
N ALA A 139 -26.72 2.18 7.52
CA ALA A 139 -28.15 2.43 7.43
C ALA A 139 -28.91 1.55 8.43
N VAL A 140 -28.66 1.73 9.73
CA VAL A 140 -29.60 1.31 10.78
C VAL A 140 -29.84 2.50 11.71
N THR A 141 -30.40 3.55 11.15
CA THR A 141 -31.12 4.54 11.95
C THR A 141 -32.26 5.09 11.11
N ARG A 142 -33.49 4.68 11.41
CA ARG A 142 -34.58 5.58 11.83
C ARG A 142 -35.92 4.89 11.63
N MET A 143 -36.52 4.57 12.78
CA MET A 143 -37.92 4.27 13.00
C MET A 143 -38.89 4.87 11.97
N ARG A 144 -39.84 4.06 11.49
CA ARG A 144 -41.22 4.52 11.26
C ARG A 144 -42.22 3.49 11.76
N ARG A 145 -42.56 3.63 13.04
CA ARG A 145 -43.89 3.33 13.56
C ARG A 145 -44.88 4.25 12.86
N LYS A 146 -45.86 3.71 12.13
CA LYS A 146 -47.24 4.22 12.10
C LYS A 146 -48.20 3.09 11.76
N GLU A 147 -49.09 2.85 12.70
CA GLU A 147 -50.34 2.10 12.56
C GLU A 147 -51.20 2.66 11.43
N LYS A 148 -51.94 1.77 10.75
CA LYS A 148 -53.41 1.77 10.62
C LYS A 148 -53.80 0.92 9.41
N LYS A 149 -54.44 -0.23 9.68
CA LYS A 149 -55.81 -0.50 9.21
C LYS A 149 -56.43 -1.58 10.07
#